data_AF-A0A956PN23-F1
#
_entry.id   AF-A0A956PN23-F1
#
_cell.length_a   1.000
_cell.length_b   1.000
_cell.length_c   1.000
_cell.angle_alpha   90.00
_cell.angle_beta   90.00
_cell.angle_gamma   90.00
#
_symmetry.space_group_name_H-M   'P 1'
#
loop_
_entity.id
_entity.type
_entity.pdbx_description
1 polymer ?
#
loop_
_entity_poly.entity_id
_entity_poly.type
_entity_poly.pdbx_seq_one_letter_code
_entity_poly.pdbx_strand_id
1 'polypeptide(L)'
;MKSRGFLLVSVLLITIILITVGLAFLGKRAVQYRRAAMLEASAHARAMAEAGMEDAMIKFRRDIEFPQMSLDQSEFSYTESVKGIDGEVLGYYTVTIDGRFRDPPYLLLIVTSEGRSGPDPTDPLATRTFRAEIDQDLFLPTVPLSFNPYFR
;
A
#
# COMPACT_ATOMS: atom_id res chain seq x y z
N MET A 1 68.27 -5.04 -12.48
CA MET A 1 67.39 -4.45 -11.44
C MET A 1 66.16 -3.72 -12.00
N LYS A 2 66.21 -3.06 -13.16
CA LYS A 2 65.05 -2.37 -13.79
C LYS A 2 63.83 -3.26 -14.08
N SER A 3 64.04 -4.53 -14.48
CA SER A 3 62.96 -5.47 -14.79
C SER A 3 62.16 -5.94 -13.57
N ARG A 4 62.79 -6.03 -12.39
CA ARG A 4 62.11 -6.46 -11.15
C ARG A 4 61.17 -5.38 -10.59
N GLY A 5 61.55 -4.11 -10.71
CA GLY A 5 60.68 -2.99 -10.35
C GLY A 5 59.46 -2.87 -11.27
N PHE A 6 59.66 -3.04 -12.59
CA PHE A 6 58.57 -3.03 -13.56
C PHE A 6 57.56 -4.17 -13.33
N LEU A 7 58.04 -5.36 -12.96
CA LEU A 7 57.18 -6.50 -12.66
C LEU A 7 56.35 -6.25 -11.39
N LEU A 8 56.95 -5.67 -10.35
CA LEU A 8 56.27 -5.33 -9.10
C LEU A 8 55.17 -4.28 -9.32
N VAL A 9 55.46 -3.23 -10.11
CA VAL A 9 54.48 -2.20 -10.48
C VAL A 9 53.34 -2.79 -11.32
N SER A 10 53.66 -3.66 -12.28
CA SER A 10 52.65 -4.33 -13.12
C SER A 10 51.72 -5.22 -12.29
N VAL A 11 52.27 -6.02 -11.38
CA VAL A 11 51.47 -6.88 -10.49
C VAL A 11 50.60 -6.03 -9.57
N LEU A 12 51.15 -4.98 -8.96
CA LEU A 12 50.39 -4.07 -8.09
C LEU A 12 49.23 -3.41 -8.85
N LEU A 13 49.46 -2.95 -10.08
CA LEU A 13 48.42 -2.35 -10.92
C LEU A 13 47.30 -3.36 -11.22
N ILE A 14 47.67 -4.59 -11.61
CA ILE A 14 46.70 -5.66 -11.86
C ILE A 14 45.90 -5.98 -10.60
N THR A 15 46.55 -6.06 -9.43
CA THR A 15 45.86 -6.31 -8.15
C THR A 15 44.88 -5.20 -7.81
N ILE A 16 45.26 -3.92 -7.98
CA ILE A 16 44.34 -2.78 -7.75
C ILE A 16 43.14 -2.85 -8.70
N ILE A 17 43.35 -3.16 -9.97
CA ILE A 17 42.26 -3.33 -10.94
C ILE A 17 41.34 -4.48 -10.53
N LEU A 18 41.89 -5.63 -10.14
CA LEU A 18 41.08 -6.78 -9.70
C LEU A 18 40.27 -6.46 -8.44
N ILE A 19 40.87 -5.76 -7.47
CA ILE A 19 40.19 -5.35 -6.24
C ILE A 19 39.05 -4.37 -6.57
N THR A 20 39.31 -3.31 -7.34
CA THR A 20 38.29 -2.31 -7.69
C THR A 20 37.12 -2.92 -8.46
N VAL A 21 37.40 -3.82 -9.41
CA VAL A 21 36.36 -4.56 -10.13
C VAL A 21 35.57 -5.47 -9.18
N GLY A 22 36.25 -6.20 -8.30
CA GLY A 22 35.61 -7.06 -7.29
C GLY A 22 34.64 -6.29 -6.39
N LEU A 23 35.05 -5.13 -5.87
CA LEU A 23 34.19 -4.27 -5.07
C LEU A 23 33.00 -3.73 -5.88
N ALA A 24 33.22 -3.33 -7.14
CA ALA A 24 32.15 -2.84 -8.00
C ALA A 24 31.08 -3.90 -8.26
N PHE A 25 31.46 -5.16 -8.47
CA PHE A 25 30.51 -6.26 -8.65
C PHE A 25 29.77 -6.61 -7.35
N LEU A 26 30.45 -6.60 -6.21
CA LEU A 26 29.82 -6.89 -4.92
C LEU A 26 28.79 -5.81 -4.55
N GLY A 27 29.13 -4.54 -4.75
CA GLY A 27 28.22 -3.41 -4.54
C GLY A 27 26.96 -3.50 -5.39
N LYS A 28 27.08 -3.91 -6.67
CA LYS A 28 25.91 -4.10 -7.56
C LYS A 28 24.96 -5.18 -7.03
N ARG A 29 25.46 -6.32 -6.57
CA ARG A 29 24.61 -7.40 -6.04
C ARG A 29 23.85 -6.98 -4.80
N ALA A 30 24.53 -6.33 -3.84
CA ALA A 30 23.89 -5.86 -2.62
C ALA A 30 22.73 -4.88 -2.92
N VAL A 31 22.93 -3.96 -3.86
CA VAL A 31 21.89 -3.02 -4.32
C VAL A 31 20.74 -3.75 -5.02
N GLN A 32 21.03 -4.75 -5.86
CA GLN A 32 20.01 -5.54 -6.54
C GLN A 32 19.11 -6.31 -5.57
N TYR A 33 19.68 -6.98 -4.56
CA TYR A 33 18.90 -7.68 -3.53
C TYR A 33 18.01 -6.72 -2.75
N ARG A 34 18.56 -5.57 -2.32
CA ARG A 34 17.78 -4.55 -1.62
C ARG A 34 16.60 -4.04 -2.47
N ARG A 35 16.82 -3.85 -3.78
CA ARG A 35 15.77 -3.45 -4.71
C ARG A 35 14.70 -4.53 -4.88
N ALA A 36 15.09 -5.80 -5.00
CA ALA A 36 14.14 -6.90 -5.11
C ALA A 36 13.23 -6.97 -3.87
N ALA A 37 13.81 -6.91 -2.67
CA ALA A 37 13.05 -6.91 -1.42
C ALA A 37 12.09 -5.71 -1.30
N MET A 38 12.51 -4.51 -1.73
CA MET A 38 11.64 -3.33 -1.75
C MET A 38 10.49 -3.45 -2.76
N LEU A 39 10.73 -4.08 -3.92
CA LEU A 39 9.69 -4.30 -4.92
C LEU A 39 8.64 -5.28 -4.42
N GLU A 40 9.07 -6.37 -3.78
CA GLU A 40 8.18 -7.35 -3.15
C GLU A 40 7.33 -6.70 -2.06
N ALA A 41 7.95 -6.00 -1.10
CA ALA A 41 7.24 -5.29 -0.04
C ALA A 41 6.25 -4.25 -0.62
N SER A 42 6.64 -3.52 -1.67
CA SER A 42 5.74 -2.59 -2.34
C SER A 42 4.56 -3.28 -3.03
N ALA A 43 4.76 -4.47 -3.58
CA ALA A 43 3.69 -5.25 -4.20
C ALA A 43 2.72 -5.78 -3.12
N HIS A 44 3.25 -6.26 -2.00
CA HIS A 44 2.44 -6.67 -0.85
C HIS A 44 1.63 -5.50 -0.30
N ALA A 45 2.25 -4.35 -0.04
CA ALA A 45 1.55 -3.16 0.45
C ALA A 45 0.43 -2.72 -0.51
N ARG A 46 0.67 -2.82 -1.82
CA ARG A 46 -0.35 -2.56 -2.84
C ARG A 46 -1.51 -3.54 -2.74
N ALA A 47 -1.25 -4.84 -2.66
CA ALA A 47 -2.28 -5.85 -2.52
C ALA A 47 -3.11 -5.66 -1.24
N MET A 48 -2.48 -5.24 -0.12
CA MET A 48 -3.20 -4.91 1.11
C MET A 48 -4.15 -3.72 0.92
N ALA A 49 -3.71 -2.68 0.20
CA ALA A 49 -4.54 -1.51 -0.09
C ALA A 49 -5.71 -1.86 -1.04
N GLU A 50 -5.49 -2.75 -2.02
CA GLU A 50 -6.56 -3.26 -2.89
C GLU A 50 -7.56 -4.09 -2.07
N ALA A 51 -7.09 -4.96 -1.18
CA ALA A 51 -7.94 -5.75 -0.29
C ALA A 51 -8.82 -4.87 0.61
N GLY A 52 -8.25 -3.80 1.20
CA GLY A 52 -9.03 -2.86 2.00
C GLY A 52 -10.09 -2.12 1.18
N MET A 53 -9.82 -1.77 -0.07
CA MET A 53 -10.81 -1.16 -0.96
C MET A 53 -11.97 -2.12 -1.28
N GLU A 54 -11.66 -3.37 -1.59
CA GLU A 54 -12.67 -4.40 -1.87
C GLU A 54 -13.52 -4.72 -0.64
N ASP A 55 -12.90 -4.82 0.54
CA ASP A 55 -13.61 -5.00 1.80
C ASP A 55 -14.57 -3.84 2.09
N ALA A 56 -14.12 -2.60 1.89
CA ALA A 56 -14.97 -1.42 2.01
C ALA A 56 -16.18 -1.49 1.04
N MET A 57 -15.93 -1.84 -0.22
CA MET A 57 -16.96 -2.02 -1.24
C MET A 57 -17.99 -3.09 -0.85
N ILE A 58 -17.53 -4.22 -0.31
CA ILE A 58 -18.41 -5.30 0.19
C ILE A 58 -19.26 -4.79 1.35
N LYS A 59 -18.67 -4.03 2.29
CA LYS A 59 -19.38 -3.44 3.42
C LYS A 59 -20.47 -2.46 2.96
N PHE A 60 -20.18 -1.57 2.00
CA PHE A 60 -21.18 -0.68 1.40
C PHE A 60 -22.34 -1.43 0.72
N ARG A 61 -22.05 -2.51 0.01
CA ARG A 61 -23.09 -3.32 -0.66
C ARG A 61 -23.93 -4.12 0.31
N ARG A 62 -23.34 -4.54 1.43
CA ARG A 62 -24.00 -5.38 2.42
C ARG A 62 -24.88 -4.57 3.37
N ASP A 63 -24.46 -3.36 3.71
CA ASP A 63 -25.13 -2.49 4.66
C ASP A 63 -25.23 -1.06 4.10
N ILE A 64 -26.46 -0.62 3.84
CA ILE A 64 -26.77 0.72 3.32
C ILE A 64 -26.45 1.83 4.34
N GLU A 65 -26.43 1.50 5.63
CA GLU A 65 -26.13 2.46 6.69
C GLU A 65 -24.61 2.62 6.89
N PHE A 66 -23.79 1.72 6.32
CA PHE A 66 -22.34 1.81 6.41
C PHE A 66 -21.81 3.04 5.62
N PRO A 67 -20.93 3.88 6.23
CA PRO A 67 -20.41 3.78 7.58
C PRO A 67 -21.38 4.39 8.60
N GLN A 68 -21.52 3.75 9.76
CA GLN A 68 -22.32 4.28 10.86
C GLN A 68 -21.55 5.41 11.55
N MET A 69 -21.72 6.63 11.04
CA MET A 69 -21.10 7.84 11.55
C MET A 69 -22.08 8.55 12.50
N SER A 70 -21.57 9.06 13.61
CA SER A 70 -22.34 9.99 14.46
C SER A 70 -22.58 11.32 13.71
N LEU A 71 -23.59 12.10 14.11
CA LEU A 71 -23.93 13.38 13.46
C LEU A 71 -22.73 14.36 13.37
N ASP A 72 -21.85 14.34 14.38
CA ASP A 72 -20.67 15.21 14.42
C ASP A 72 -19.40 14.57 13.81
N GLN A 73 -19.50 13.33 13.33
CA GLN A 73 -18.37 12.56 12.84
C GLN A 73 -18.25 12.68 11.32
N SER A 74 -17.21 13.38 10.87
CA SER A 74 -16.91 13.55 9.44
C SER A 74 -16.11 12.41 8.82
N GLU A 75 -15.52 11.54 9.65
CA GLU A 75 -14.58 10.52 9.21
C GLU A 75 -14.75 9.23 10.02
N PHE A 76 -14.78 8.11 9.31
CA PHE A 76 -14.81 6.77 9.89
C PHE A 76 -13.58 5.99 9.44
N SER A 77 -12.85 5.37 10.37
CA SER A 77 -11.65 4.60 10.05
C SER A 77 -11.66 3.26 10.76
N TYR A 78 -11.18 2.22 10.09
CA TYR A 78 -10.98 0.89 10.65
C TYR A 78 -9.72 0.25 10.09
N THR A 79 -9.12 -0.66 10.86
CA THR A 79 -7.90 -1.37 10.48
C THR A 79 -8.09 -2.87 10.66
N GLU A 80 -7.68 -3.65 9.67
CA GLU A 80 -7.75 -5.10 9.70
C GLU A 80 -6.43 -5.73 9.26
N SER A 81 -6.17 -6.94 9.76
CA SER A 81 -5.00 -7.75 9.41
C SER A 81 -5.33 -8.73 8.30
N VAL A 82 -4.47 -8.84 7.30
CA VAL A 82 -4.56 -9.88 6.28
C VAL A 82 -3.69 -11.05 6.69
N LYS A 83 -4.29 -12.25 6.72
CA LYS A 83 -3.63 -13.49 7.11
C LYS A 83 -3.36 -14.36 5.90
N GLY A 84 -2.22 -15.04 5.90
CA GLY A 84 -1.86 -16.07 4.94
C GLY A 84 -2.64 -17.36 5.17
N ILE A 85 -2.38 -18.35 4.32
CA ILE A 85 -3.03 -19.66 4.39
C ILE A 85 -2.68 -20.38 5.68
N ASP A 86 -1.46 -20.20 6.18
CA ASP A 86 -0.98 -20.84 7.42
C ASP A 86 -1.31 -20.01 8.67
N GLY A 87 -2.07 -18.92 8.50
CA GLY A 87 -2.56 -18.06 9.58
C GLY A 87 -1.59 -16.96 10.02
N GLU A 88 -0.41 -16.86 9.40
CA GLU A 88 0.54 -15.77 9.64
C GLU A 88 -0.01 -14.43 9.15
N VAL A 89 0.31 -13.34 9.85
CA VAL A 89 -0.09 -12.00 9.42
C VAL A 89 0.87 -11.52 8.33
N LEU A 90 0.32 -11.31 7.12
CA LEU A 90 1.07 -10.83 5.96
C LEU A 90 1.17 -9.30 5.93
N GLY A 91 0.19 -8.62 6.51
CA GLY A 91 0.09 -7.18 6.47
C GLY A 91 -1.20 -6.68 7.09
N TYR A 92 -1.39 -5.37 6.97
CA TYR A 92 -2.56 -4.67 7.47
C TYR A 92 -3.08 -3.72 6.40
N TYR A 93 -4.37 -3.44 6.44
CA TYR A 93 -4.92 -2.29 5.76
C TYR A 93 -5.71 -1.42 6.73
N THR A 94 -5.64 -0.11 6.53
CA THR A 94 -6.48 0.88 7.19
C THR A 94 -7.37 1.51 6.13
N VAL A 95 -8.69 1.38 6.29
CA VAL A 95 -9.66 2.06 5.45
C VAL A 95 -10.20 3.24 6.21
N THR A 96 -10.25 4.37 5.53
CA THR A 96 -10.71 5.65 6.05
C THR A 96 -11.74 6.22 5.08
N ILE A 97 -12.92 6.53 5.59
CA ILE A 97 -14.06 7.00 4.83
C ILE A 97 -14.37 8.41 5.31
N ASP A 98 -14.19 9.38 4.42
CA ASP A 98 -14.58 10.76 4.62
C ASP A 98 -16.02 10.94 4.11
N GLY A 99 -16.91 11.27 5.03
CA GLY A 99 -18.35 11.43 4.84
C GLY A 99 -18.80 12.88 4.69
N ARG A 100 -17.90 13.86 4.58
CA ARG A 100 -18.25 15.29 4.50
C ARG A 100 -19.19 15.65 3.35
N PHE A 101 -19.23 14.82 2.32
CA PHE A 101 -20.06 15.02 1.12
C PHE A 101 -21.17 13.97 1.01
N ARG A 102 -21.48 13.24 2.09
CA ARG A 102 -22.49 12.18 2.13
C ARG A 102 -23.90 12.68 1.84
N ASP A 103 -24.21 13.92 2.18
CA ASP A 103 -25.55 14.49 2.05
C ASP A 103 -25.76 15.19 0.70
N PRO A 104 -27.02 15.43 0.29
CA PRO A 104 -27.33 16.27 -0.87
C PRO A 104 -26.63 17.65 -0.77
N PRO A 105 -26.08 18.18 -1.88
CA PRO A 105 -26.30 17.76 -3.26
C PRO A 105 -25.27 16.76 -3.81
N TYR A 106 -24.29 16.31 -3.02
CA TYR A 106 -23.12 15.59 -3.55
C TYR A 106 -23.23 14.07 -3.45
N LEU A 107 -23.82 13.54 -2.37
CA LEU A 107 -24.01 12.10 -2.17
C LEU A 107 -22.72 11.28 -2.42
N LEU A 108 -21.57 11.80 -1.97
CA LEU A 108 -20.24 11.28 -2.26
C LEU A 108 -19.55 10.80 -0.99
N LEU A 109 -18.94 9.62 -1.05
CA LEU A 109 -17.99 9.15 -0.04
C LEU A 109 -16.59 9.10 -0.63
N ILE A 110 -15.63 9.64 0.11
CA ILE A 110 -14.22 9.53 -0.26
C ILE A 110 -13.61 8.41 0.58
N VAL A 111 -13.19 7.34 -0.08
CA VAL A 111 -12.62 6.16 0.57
C VAL A 111 -11.14 6.12 0.29
N THR A 112 -10.35 6.10 1.36
CA THR A 112 -8.90 5.95 1.33
C THR A 112 -8.52 4.62 1.98
N SER A 113 -7.86 3.74 1.24
CA SER A 113 -7.30 2.50 1.77
C SER A 113 -5.78 2.58 1.78
N GLU A 114 -5.19 2.45 2.95
CA GLU A 114 -3.75 2.39 3.16
C GLU A 114 -3.35 0.96 3.49
N GLY A 115 -2.59 0.32 2.60
CA GLY A 115 -2.00 -1.00 2.80
C GLY A 115 -0.57 -0.92 3.32
N ARG A 116 -0.28 -1.72 4.34
CA ARG A 116 1.01 -1.81 5.03
C ARG A 116 1.53 -3.24 4.93
N SER A 117 2.74 -3.39 4.39
CA SER A 117 3.43 -4.68 4.26
C SER A 117 4.24 -4.99 5.52
N GLY A 118 4.08 -6.20 6.05
CA GLY A 118 4.85 -6.69 7.19
C GLY A 118 3.98 -7.03 8.40
N PRO A 119 4.54 -7.75 9.38
CA PRO A 119 3.79 -8.29 10.52
C PRO A 119 3.51 -7.25 11.61
N ASP A 120 4.18 -6.09 11.58
CA ASP A 120 3.95 -5.00 12.53
C ASP A 120 3.31 -3.80 11.79
N PRO A 121 2.13 -3.32 12.22
CA PRO A 121 1.48 -2.18 11.59
C PRO A 121 2.19 -0.84 11.87
N THR A 122 3.02 -0.75 12.91
CA THR A 122 3.73 0.47 13.32
C THR A 122 5.09 0.65 12.65
N ASP A 123 5.68 -0.44 12.15
CA ASP A 123 6.93 -0.44 11.39
C ASP A 123 6.79 -1.21 10.07
N PRO A 124 6.01 -0.68 9.10
CA PRO A 124 5.78 -1.36 7.83
C PRO A 124 7.01 -1.31 6.93
N LEU A 125 7.31 -2.44 6.27
CA LEU A 125 8.38 -2.53 5.26
C LEU A 125 8.09 -1.65 4.04
N ALA A 126 6.81 -1.48 3.71
CA ALA A 126 6.33 -0.59 2.67
C ALA A 126 4.87 -0.21 2.92
N THR A 127 4.50 0.96 2.43
CA THR A 127 3.12 1.48 2.50
C THR A 127 2.64 1.87 1.11
N ARG A 128 1.37 1.60 0.80
CA ARG A 128 0.69 2.04 -0.42
C ARG A 128 -0.70 2.55 -0.08
N THR A 129 -1.16 3.55 -0.80
CA THR A 129 -2.46 4.17 -0.57
C THR A 129 -3.24 4.20 -1.86
N PHE A 130 -4.48 3.75 -1.80
CA PHE A 130 -5.50 3.98 -2.81
C PHE A 130 -6.54 4.94 -2.29
N ARG A 131 -7.03 5.79 -3.17
CA ARG A 131 -8.13 6.71 -2.88
C ARG A 131 -9.13 6.59 -4.02
N ALA A 132 -10.39 6.42 -3.66
CA ALA A 132 -11.49 6.35 -4.57
C ALA A 132 -12.63 7.24 -4.09
N GLU A 133 -13.41 7.73 -5.04
CA GLU A 133 -14.64 8.46 -4.80
C GLU A 133 -15.78 7.52 -5.15
N ILE A 134 -16.73 7.37 -4.22
CA ILE A 134 -17.85 6.46 -4.34
C ILE A 134 -19.12 7.30 -4.33
N ASP A 135 -19.79 7.30 -5.47
CA ASP A 135 -21.11 7.88 -5.63
C ASP A 135 -22.15 6.97 -4.95
N GLN A 136 -22.91 7.53 -4.00
CA GLN A 136 -23.92 6.78 -3.25
C GLN A 136 -25.16 6.45 -4.09
N ASP A 137 -25.41 7.16 -5.20
CA ASP A 137 -26.53 6.85 -6.09
C ASP A 137 -26.41 5.44 -6.68
N LEU A 138 -25.19 4.89 -6.77
CA LEU A 138 -24.92 3.53 -7.24
C LEU A 138 -25.46 2.44 -6.29
N PHE A 139 -25.73 2.77 -5.03
CA PHE A 139 -26.12 1.81 -3.98
C PHE A 139 -27.57 1.97 -3.53
N LEU A 140 -28.23 3.06 -3.93
CA LEU A 140 -29.65 3.24 -3.66
C LEU A 140 -30.47 2.28 -4.54
N PRO A 141 -31.47 1.57 -3.99
CA PRO A 141 -32.43 0.86 -4.83
C PRO A 141 -33.06 1.88 -5.79
N THR A 142 -33.31 1.48 -7.04
CA THR A 142 -33.93 2.29 -8.10
C THR A 142 -35.40 2.61 -7.76
N VAL A 143 -35.58 3.40 -6.72
CA VAL A 143 -36.86 4.00 -6.33
C VAL A 143 -36.86 5.40 -6.95
N PRO A 144 -37.93 5.80 -7.66
CA PRO A 144 -38.06 7.17 -8.14
C PRO A 144 -37.81 8.15 -6.98
N LEU A 145 -36.99 9.18 -7.20
CA LEU A 145 -36.59 10.17 -6.19
C LEU A 145 -37.76 10.78 -5.41
N SER A 146 -38.99 10.73 -5.94
CA SER A 146 -40.21 11.17 -5.28
C SER A 146 -40.71 10.29 -4.13
N PHE A 147 -40.19 9.07 -3.96
CA PHE A 147 -40.66 8.08 -2.98
C PHE A 147 -39.60 7.60 -1.99
N ASN A 148 -38.39 8.15 -2.05
CA ASN A 148 -37.33 7.74 -1.13
C ASN A 148 -37.55 8.41 0.25
N PRO A 149 -37.82 7.65 1.33
CA PRO A 149 -38.07 8.21 2.66
C PRO A 149 -36.87 8.94 3.26
N TYR A 150 -35.68 8.80 2.68
CA TYR A 150 -34.47 9.55 3.05
C TYR A 150 -34.38 10.95 2.40
N PHE A 151 -35.34 11.33 1.55
CA PHE A 151 -35.42 12.63 0.85
C PHE A 151 -36.61 13.48 1.31
N ARG A 152 -36.87 13.56 2.61
CA ARG A 152 -37.84 14.50 3.21
C ARG A 152 -37.16 15.61 3.98
#